data_AF-A0A0A0LC65-F1
#
_entry.id   AF-A0A0A0LC65-F1
#
_cell.length_a   1.000
_cell.length_b   1.000
_cell.length_c   1.000
_cell.angle_alpha   90.00
_cell.angle_beta   90.00
_cell.angle_gamma   90.00
#
_symmetry.space_group_name_H-M   'P 1'
#
loop_
_entity.id
_entity.type
_entity.pdbx_description
1 polymer ?
#
loop_
_entity_poly.entity_id
_entity_poly.type
_entity_poly.pdbx_seq_one_letter_code
_entity_poly.pdbx_strand_id
1 'polypeptide(L)'
;MAVIQNIIGECSPPFVKQLMKTDVTESQGRLALHKEFVTRNLIPMFNRGENLKNGISVTVYDSEGREYDMIFKFWTSKLYVLTKSWNKFYKSNNLTRPGEFISVWMFRHVVNRKLCFAIMRGDAEQR
;
A
#
# COMPACT_ATOMS: atom_id res chain seq x y z
N MET A 1 -11.54 7.24 -12.32
CA MET A 1 -11.60 7.63 -10.88
C MET A 1 -12.92 7.29 -10.16
N ALA A 2 -14.05 7.03 -10.86
CA ALA A 2 -15.36 6.84 -10.20
C ALA A 2 -15.55 5.52 -9.42
N VAL A 3 -14.76 4.47 -9.71
CA VAL A 3 -15.03 3.12 -9.15
C VAL A 3 -14.66 3.00 -7.67
N ILE A 4 -13.64 3.70 -7.19
CA ILE A 4 -13.14 3.54 -5.81
C ILE A 4 -13.91 4.44 -4.82
N GLN A 5 -14.48 5.58 -5.26
CA GLN A 5 -15.11 6.54 -4.35
C GLN A 5 -16.24 5.94 -3.51
N ASN A 6 -17.01 5.01 -4.07
CA ASN A 6 -18.14 4.39 -3.38
C ASN A 6 -17.75 3.31 -2.37
N ILE A 7 -16.47 2.93 -2.30
CA ILE A 7 -15.98 1.91 -1.38
C ILE A 7 -15.07 2.49 -0.28
N ILE A 8 -14.70 3.76 -0.35
CA ILE A 8 -13.80 4.43 0.61
C ILE A 8 -14.58 4.90 1.83
N GLY A 9 -14.24 4.34 3.00
CA GLY A 9 -14.64 4.84 4.31
C GLY A 9 -13.55 5.70 4.94
N GLU A 10 -13.36 5.54 6.26
CA GLU A 10 -12.26 6.18 6.99
C GLU A 10 -10.91 5.90 6.33
N CYS A 11 -10.10 6.95 6.15
CA CYS A 11 -8.85 6.89 5.42
C CYS A 11 -7.70 7.58 6.16
N SER A 12 -6.48 7.10 5.91
CA SER A 12 -5.25 7.75 6.34
C SER A 12 -4.93 8.95 5.43
N PRO A 13 -4.14 9.93 5.89
CA PRO A 13 -3.50 10.86 4.97
C PRO A 13 -2.61 10.10 3.96
N PRO A 14 -2.45 10.63 2.72
CA PRO A 14 -1.53 10.07 1.74
C PRO A 14 -0.07 10.32 2.11
N PHE A 15 0.77 9.35 1.74
CA PHE A 15 2.22 9.43 1.88
C PHE A 15 2.87 9.21 0.52
N VAL A 16 3.69 10.18 0.11
CA VAL A 16 4.51 10.05 -1.09
C VAL A 16 5.76 9.25 -0.75
N LYS A 17 5.96 8.16 -1.48
CA LYS A 17 7.14 7.30 -1.39
C LYS A 17 7.88 7.31 -2.71
N GLN A 18 9.19 7.55 -2.65
CA GLN A 18 10.09 7.22 -3.75
C GLN A 18 10.39 5.71 -3.74
N LEU A 19 10.24 5.06 -4.88
CA LEU A 19 10.53 3.63 -5.05
C LEU A 19 12.05 3.41 -5.03
N MET A 20 12.49 2.53 -4.14
CA MET A 20 13.88 2.11 -4.05
C MET A 20 14.14 0.93 -5.00
N LYS A 21 15.42 0.66 -5.30
CA LYS A 21 15.81 -0.53 -6.09
C LYS A 21 15.20 -1.82 -5.53
N THR A 22 15.15 -1.95 -4.20
CA THR A 22 14.56 -3.11 -3.52
C THR A 22 13.06 -3.25 -3.72
N ASP A 23 12.35 -2.15 -3.98
CA ASP A 23 10.90 -2.18 -4.20
C ASP A 23 10.57 -2.72 -5.60
N VAL A 24 11.43 -2.50 -6.60
CA VAL A 24 11.19 -2.92 -8.00
C VAL A 24 12.03 -4.13 -8.43
N THR A 25 12.73 -4.77 -7.49
CA THR A 25 13.51 -6.00 -7.76
C THR A 25 12.60 -7.22 -7.61
N GLU A 26 12.44 -7.99 -8.69
CA GLU A 26 11.53 -9.15 -8.74
C GLU A 26 11.77 -10.18 -7.62
N SER A 27 13.03 -10.48 -7.29
CA SER A 27 13.37 -11.42 -6.22
C SER A 27 13.03 -10.90 -4.81
N GLN A 28 12.80 -9.60 -4.63
CA GLN A 28 12.38 -9.03 -3.34
C GLN A 28 10.86 -9.11 -3.14
N GLY A 29 10.06 -8.96 -4.21
CA GLY A 29 8.63 -9.26 -4.17
C GLY A 29 7.80 -8.41 -3.19
N ARG A 30 8.26 -7.20 -2.85
CA ARG A 30 7.64 -6.38 -1.79
C ARG A 30 7.83 -4.88 -1.97
N LEU A 31 6.87 -4.11 -1.48
CA LEU A 31 6.99 -2.69 -1.25
C LEU A 31 7.31 -2.42 0.22
N ALA A 32 8.37 -1.67 0.49
CA ALA A 32 8.79 -1.24 1.82
C ALA A 32 8.13 0.08 2.23
N LEU A 33 7.39 0.10 3.35
CA LEU A 33 6.75 1.31 3.87
C LEU A 33 7.54 1.92 5.03
N HIS A 34 7.58 3.27 5.08
CA HIS A 34 8.30 4.00 6.10
C HIS A 34 7.69 3.75 7.49
N LYS A 35 8.52 3.39 8.47
CA LYS A 35 8.08 3.01 9.82
C LYS A 35 7.19 4.07 10.46
N GLU A 36 7.62 5.33 10.40
CA GLU A 36 6.89 6.43 11.03
C GLU A 36 5.51 6.66 10.42
N PHE A 37 5.41 6.56 9.09
CA PHE A 37 4.14 6.66 8.38
C PHE A 37 3.18 5.56 8.84
N VAL A 38 3.66 4.31 8.90
CA VAL A 38 2.87 3.17 9.34
C VAL A 38 2.41 3.33 10.79
N THR A 39 3.34 3.65 11.71
CA THR A 39 3.02 3.70 13.14
C THR A 39 2.10 4.86 13.49
N ARG A 40 2.26 6.02 12.85
CA ARG A 40 1.45 7.22 13.16
C ARG A 40 0.10 7.23 12.47
N ASN A 41 -0.01 6.69 11.24
CA ASN A 41 -1.20 6.89 10.41
C ASN A 41 -1.95 5.59 10.10
N LEU A 42 -1.28 4.44 10.02
CA LEU A 42 -1.92 3.20 9.60
C LEU A 42 -2.35 2.34 10.78
N ILE A 43 -1.47 2.12 11.75
CA ILE A 43 -1.77 1.30 12.95
C ILE A 43 -3.01 1.81 13.71
N PRO A 44 -3.23 3.12 13.91
CA PRO A 44 -4.42 3.61 14.61
C PRO A 44 -5.75 3.22 13.96
N MET A 45 -5.76 2.87 12.67
CA MET A 45 -6.96 2.46 11.95
C MET A 45 -7.31 0.97 12.13
N PHE A 46 -6.49 0.20 12.85
CA PHE A 46 -6.68 -1.25 12.97
C PHE A 46 -7.83 -1.61 13.90
N ASN A 47 -8.58 -2.65 13.51
CA ASN A 47 -9.59 -3.25 14.37
C ASN A 47 -8.94 -4.27 15.31
N ARG A 48 -9.66 -4.63 16.38
CA ARG A 48 -9.24 -5.69 17.30
C ARG A 48 -8.98 -7.00 16.53
N GLY A 49 -7.78 -7.54 16.67
CA GLY A 49 -7.36 -8.80 16.02
C GLY A 49 -6.53 -8.61 14.76
N GLU A 50 -6.50 -7.41 14.17
CA GLU A 50 -5.60 -7.10 13.07
C GLU A 50 -4.19 -6.83 13.60
N ASN A 51 -3.24 -7.66 13.16
CA ASN A 51 -1.89 -7.63 13.69
C ASN A 51 -0.87 -7.90 12.60
N LEU A 52 0.07 -6.97 12.45
CA LEU A 52 1.14 -7.03 11.45
C LEU A 52 2.11 -8.19 11.66
N LYS A 53 2.20 -8.78 12.87
CA LYS A 53 3.02 -9.97 13.11
C LYS A 53 2.51 -11.19 12.33
N ASN A 54 1.19 -11.37 12.28
CA ASN A 54 0.55 -12.47 11.55
C ASN A 54 0.33 -12.13 10.07
N GLY A 55 0.39 -10.83 9.75
CA GLY A 55 0.04 -10.30 8.45
C GLY A 55 -1.46 -10.09 8.31
N ILE A 56 -1.82 -9.03 7.61
CA ILE A 56 -3.20 -8.64 7.35
C ILE A 56 -3.43 -8.75 5.84
N SER A 57 -4.43 -9.52 5.45
CA SER A 57 -4.87 -9.57 4.05
C SER A 57 -5.54 -8.24 3.70
N VAL A 58 -5.07 -7.61 2.63
CA VAL A 58 -5.57 -6.32 2.16
C VAL A 58 -5.78 -6.36 0.66
N THR A 59 -6.77 -5.60 0.19
CA THR A 59 -6.95 -5.33 -1.24
C THR A 59 -6.25 -4.02 -1.57
N VAL A 60 -5.36 -4.04 -2.55
CA VAL A 60 -4.69 -2.85 -3.06
C VAL A 60 -5.34 -2.45 -4.38
N TYR A 61 -5.70 -1.18 -4.51
CA TYR A 61 -6.27 -0.59 -5.70
C TYR A 61 -5.24 0.30 -6.40
N ASP A 62 -5.20 0.27 -7.72
CA ASP A 62 -4.47 1.27 -8.52
C ASP A 62 -5.38 2.40 -9.03
N SER A 63 -4.83 3.32 -9.83
CA SER A 63 -5.57 4.47 -10.39
C SER A 63 -6.70 4.07 -11.36
N GLU A 64 -6.63 2.88 -11.94
CA GLU A 64 -7.67 2.33 -12.82
C GLU A 64 -8.76 1.60 -12.02
N GLY A 65 -8.58 1.40 -10.71
CA GLY A 65 -9.48 0.64 -9.86
C GLY A 65 -9.24 -0.87 -9.93
N ARG A 66 -8.12 -1.33 -10.50
CA ARG A 66 -7.79 -2.76 -10.54
C ARG A 66 -7.38 -3.24 -9.14
N GLU A 67 -7.83 -4.43 -8.79
CA GLU A 67 -7.63 -5.02 -7.47
C GLU A 67 -6.44 -5.99 -7.43
N TYR A 68 -5.67 -5.90 -6.35
CA TYR A 68 -4.53 -6.76 -6.10
C TYR A 68 -4.56 -7.25 -4.66
N ASP A 69 -4.74 -8.56 -4.47
CA ASP A 69 -4.68 -9.19 -3.16
C ASP A 69 -3.25 -9.19 -2.63
N MET A 70 -3.01 -8.48 -1.54
CA MET A 70 -1.70 -8.38 -0.89
C MET A 70 -1.77 -8.74 0.59
N ILE A 71 -0.59 -8.89 1.18
CA ILE A 71 -0.43 -9.03 2.63
C ILE A 71 0.34 -7.83 3.15
N PHE A 72 -0.25 -7.11 4.09
CA PHE A 72 0.41 -6.08 4.87
C PHE A 72 0.98 -6.68 6.16
N LYS A 73 2.29 -6.68 6.34
CA LYS A 73 2.93 -7.30 7.51
C LYS A 73 4.19 -6.60 7.97
N PHE A 74 4.57 -6.86 9.22
CA PHE A 74 5.87 -6.49 9.77
C PHE A 74 6.85 -7.66 9.57
N TRP A 75 7.75 -7.52 8.59
CA TRP A 75 8.69 -8.56 8.18
C TRP A 75 10.04 -8.41 8.90
N THR A 76 10.58 -9.54 9.37
CA THR A 76 11.94 -9.70 9.92
C THR A 76 12.20 -8.76 11.10
N SER A 77 11.14 -8.37 11.81
CA SER A 77 11.18 -7.41 12.91
C SER A 77 11.82 -6.07 12.57
N LYS A 78 11.89 -5.71 11.28
CA LYS A 78 12.61 -4.51 10.79
C LYS A 78 11.78 -3.66 9.84
N LEU A 79 10.91 -4.26 9.03
CA LEU A 79 10.31 -3.56 7.90
C LEU A 79 8.82 -3.83 7.75
N TYR A 80 8.03 -2.79 7.54
CA TYR A 80 6.64 -2.91 7.15
C TYR A 80 6.53 -3.05 5.64
N VAL A 81 5.79 -4.05 5.16
CA VAL A 81 5.74 -4.37 3.74
C VAL A 81 4.34 -4.67 3.22
N LEU A 82 4.10 -4.34 1.95
CA LEU A 82 3.09 -5.00 1.12
C LEU A 82 3.78 -6.06 0.27
N THR A 83 3.25 -7.28 0.27
CA THR A 83 3.82 -8.42 -0.47
C THR A 83 2.72 -9.29 -1.12
N LYS A 84 3.07 -10.48 -1.62
CA LYS A 84 2.24 -11.39 -2.45
C LYS A 84 2.11 -10.90 -3.89
N SER A 85 1.18 -9.99 -4.18
CA SER A 85 0.89 -9.55 -5.55
C SER A 85 1.65 -8.28 -5.97
N TRP A 86 2.65 -7.85 -5.19
CA TRP A 86 3.40 -6.62 -5.46
C TRP A 86 4.12 -6.64 -6.83
N ASN A 87 4.76 -7.76 -7.20
CA ASN A 87 5.41 -7.89 -8.51
C ASN A 87 4.43 -7.68 -9.67
N LYS A 88 3.22 -8.23 -9.55
CA LYS A 88 2.15 -8.03 -10.53
C LYS A 88 1.74 -6.56 -10.57
N PHE A 89 1.53 -5.95 -9.40
CA PHE A 89 1.12 -4.55 -9.28
C PHE A 89 2.07 -3.60 -10.02
N TYR A 90 3.35 -3.59 -9.67
CA TYR A 90 4.28 -2.60 -10.24
C TYR A 90 4.49 -2.82 -11.73
N LYS A 91 4.51 -4.09 -12.21
CA LYS A 91 4.61 -4.42 -13.64
C LYS A 91 3.39 -3.91 -14.41
N SER A 92 2.17 -4.19 -13.92
CA SER A 92 0.92 -3.75 -14.58
C SER A 92 0.67 -2.25 -14.54
N ASN A 93 1.34 -1.53 -13.63
CA ASN A 93 1.27 -0.08 -13.50
C ASN A 93 2.50 0.63 -14.08
N ASN A 94 3.39 -0.09 -14.78
CA ASN A 94 4.61 0.45 -15.39
C ASN A 94 5.55 1.18 -14.40
N LEU A 95 5.54 0.77 -13.12
CA LEU A 95 6.37 1.31 -12.03
C LEU A 95 7.65 0.46 -11.86
N THR A 96 8.42 0.31 -12.93
CA THR A 96 9.53 -0.64 -13.00
C THR A 96 10.90 -0.02 -12.72
N ARG A 97 10.97 1.29 -12.50
CA ARG A 97 12.24 2.02 -12.33
C ARG A 97 12.39 2.53 -10.89
N PRO A 98 13.58 2.36 -10.28
CA PRO A 98 13.90 3.05 -9.05
C PRO A 98 13.83 4.57 -9.26
N GLY A 99 13.42 5.31 -8.24
CA GLY A 99 13.30 6.77 -8.28
C GLY A 99 11.92 7.28 -8.69
N GLU A 100 11.04 6.44 -9.23
CA GLU A 100 9.63 6.78 -9.46
C GLU A 100 8.92 7.04 -8.12
N PHE A 101 7.96 7.97 -8.12
CA PHE A 101 7.18 8.32 -6.94
C PHE A 101 5.80 7.66 -6.99
N ILE A 102 5.33 7.22 -5.84
CA ILE A 102 3.97 6.73 -5.62
C ILE A 102 3.33 7.45 -4.45
N SER A 103 2.03 7.69 -4.53
CA SER A 103 1.22 8.07 -3.38
C SER A 103 0.56 6.81 -2.81
N VAL A 104 0.70 6.61 -1.50
CA VAL A 104 0.16 5.44 -0.78
C VAL A 104 -0.71 5.93 0.36
N TRP A 105 -1.92 5.38 0.47
CA TRP A 105 -2.79 5.58 1.62
C TRP A 105 -3.63 4.33 1.87
N MET A 106 -4.16 4.25 3.08
CA MET A 106 -4.98 3.14 3.53
C MET A 106 -6.38 3.64 3.84
N PHE A 107 -7.38 2.80 3.57
CA PHE A 107 -8.76 3.11 3.90
C PHE A 107 -9.51 1.86 4.35
N ARG A 108 -10.63 2.08 5.02
CA ARG A 108 -11.59 1.03 5.36
C ARG A 108 -12.62 0.89 4.27
N HIS A 109 -12.79 -0.32 3.75
CA HIS A 109 -13.88 -0.59 2.83
C HIS A 109 -15.22 -0.38 3.55
N VAL A 110 -16.14 0.40 2.97
CA VAL A 110 -17.41 0.76 3.64
C VAL A 110 -18.30 -0.46 3.96
N VAL A 111 -18.39 -1.42 3.04
CA VAL A 111 -19.22 -2.63 3.19
C VAL A 111 -18.58 -3.70 4.08
N ASN A 112 -17.43 -4.25 3.68
CA ASN A 112 -16.83 -5.41 4.38
C ASN A 112 -15.88 -5.03 5.52
N ARG A 113 -15.63 -3.72 5.73
CA ARG A 113 -14.78 -3.16 6.79
C ARG A 113 -13.32 -3.62 6.76
N LYS A 114 -12.84 -4.30 5.71
CA LYS A 114 -11.44 -4.71 5.56
C LYS A 114 -10.55 -3.49 5.32
N LEU A 115 -9.27 -3.63 5.66
CA LEU A 115 -8.23 -2.68 5.27
C LEU A 115 -7.95 -2.82 3.77
N CYS A 116 -7.95 -1.69 3.09
CA CYS A 116 -7.58 -1.55 1.69
C CYS A 116 -6.48 -0.51 1.56
N PHE A 117 -5.67 -0.63 0.52
CA PHE A 117 -4.72 0.41 0.12
C PHE A 117 -5.11 0.97 -1.24
N ALA A 118 -4.84 2.25 -1.45
CA ALA A 118 -4.80 2.83 -2.77
C ALA A 118 -3.37 3.29 -3.05
N ILE A 119 -2.83 2.86 -4.19
CA ILE A 119 -1.50 3.21 -4.66
C ILE A 119 -1.63 3.80 -6.05
N MET A 120 -1.17 5.04 -6.19
CA MET A 120 -1.20 5.76 -7.45
C MET A 120 0.21 6.22 -7.77
N ARG A 121 0.54 6.36 -9.06
CA ARG A 121 1.73 7.10 -9.45
C ARG A 121 1.60 8.51 -8.86
N GLY A 122 2.59 8.91 -8.09
CA GLY A 122 2.70 10.26 -7.57
C GLY A 122 3.57 11.08 -8.50
N ASP A 123 3.27 12.36 -8.61
CA ASP A 123 4.22 13.31 -9.19
C ASP A 123 5.26 13.65 -8.12
N ALA A 124 6.47 14.01 -8.56
CA ALA A 124 7.57 14.36 -7.67
C ALA A 124 7.36 15.70 -6.93
N GLU A 125 6.24 16.42 -7.15
CA GLU A 125 6.15 17.84 -6.83
C GLU A 125 4.93 18.25 -5.99
N GLN A 126 5.23 18.90 -4.86
CA GLN A 126 4.74 20.24 -4.50
C GLN A 126 5.53 20.69 -3.25
N ARG A 127 6.74 21.25 -3.47
CA ARG A 127 7.37 22.15 -2.50
C ARG A 127 6.95 23.57 -2.80
#